data_AF-A0A662M7H0-F1
#
_entry.id   AF-A0A662M7H0-F1
#
_cell.length_a   1.000
_cell.length_b   1.000
_cell.length_c   1.000
_cell.angle_alpha   90.00
_cell.angle_beta   90.00
_cell.angle_gamma   90.00
#
_symmetry.space_group_name_H-M   'P 1'
#
loop_
_entity.id
_entity.type
_entity.pdbx_description
1 polymer ?
#
loop_
_entity_poly.entity_id
_entity_poly.type
_entity_poly.pdbx_seq_one_letter_code
_entity_poly.pdbx_strand_id
1 'polypeptide(L)'
;MPFGYAYSRDLLPFKDTIRSFIEVPMMLPHTIAGILLLGVFSREGLWGISFTDTLTGIVIAMFFVSAPIAVNQMIEAFNHIPERYEHVSRSLGATPLKTFVYVLLPMVRSDIVSAFITSFMRAMSEFGAVIVITSYPPIIALYAFRELSLGGITRALSVSTLSILIIVPVIIAIKVFFRGRMHGRAFSGEGL
;
A
#
# COMPACT_ATOMS: atom_id res chain seq x y z
N MET A 1 -1.47 -10.89 1.71
CA MET A 1 -0.85 -12.23 1.67
C MET A 1 -1.86 -13.37 1.74
N PRO A 2 -2.46 -13.70 2.91
CA PRO A 2 -3.29 -14.91 3.02
C PRO A 2 -4.52 -14.86 2.11
N PHE A 3 -5.16 -13.69 1.98
CA PHE A 3 -6.29 -13.50 1.09
C PHE A 3 -5.94 -13.75 -0.38
N GLY A 4 -4.80 -13.26 -0.86
CA GLY A 4 -4.37 -13.45 -2.25
C GLY A 4 -4.17 -14.93 -2.60
N TYR A 5 -3.58 -15.71 -1.69
CA TYR A 5 -3.44 -17.16 -1.85
C TYR A 5 -4.80 -17.86 -1.83
N ALA A 6 -5.66 -17.53 -0.85
CA ALA A 6 -6.98 -18.14 -0.71
C ALA A 6 -7.89 -17.84 -1.92
N TYR A 7 -7.79 -16.63 -2.49
CA TYR A 7 -8.52 -16.25 -3.70
C TYR A 7 -7.99 -16.99 -4.93
N SER A 8 -6.67 -17.11 -5.09
CA SER A 8 -6.02 -17.79 -6.23
C SER A 8 -6.28 -19.30 -6.29
N ARG A 9 -6.63 -19.92 -5.16
CA ARG A 9 -6.90 -21.36 -5.04
C ARG A 9 -8.37 -21.69 -4.79
N ASP A 10 -9.25 -20.72 -5.03
CA ASP A 10 -10.71 -20.90 -4.95
C ASP A 10 -11.18 -21.46 -3.59
N LEU A 11 -10.46 -21.11 -2.52
CA LEU A 11 -10.75 -21.58 -1.17
C LEU A 11 -11.87 -20.79 -0.47
N LEU A 12 -12.31 -19.68 -1.08
CA LEU A 12 -13.31 -18.77 -0.51
C LEU A 12 -14.64 -18.86 -1.26
N PRO A 13 -15.77 -19.08 -0.56
CA PRO A 13 -17.08 -18.86 -1.15
C PRO A 13 -17.26 -17.36 -1.45
N PHE A 14 -17.94 -17.02 -2.54
CA PHE A 14 -18.20 -15.62 -2.96
C PHE A 14 -16.93 -14.77 -3.12
N LYS A 15 -15.81 -15.38 -3.52
CA LYS A 15 -14.50 -14.71 -3.66
C LYS A 15 -14.58 -13.41 -4.47
N ASP A 16 -15.35 -13.39 -5.56
CA ASP A 16 -15.47 -12.22 -6.44
C ASP A 16 -16.24 -11.08 -5.77
N THR A 17 -17.30 -11.40 -5.01
CA THR A 17 -18.01 -10.41 -4.20
C THR A 17 -17.09 -9.80 -3.15
N ILE A 18 -16.32 -10.63 -2.43
CA ILE A 18 -15.37 -10.13 -1.42
C ILE A 18 -14.29 -9.26 -2.07
N ARG A 19 -13.77 -9.68 -3.23
CA ARG A 19 -12.82 -8.89 -4.01
C ARG A 19 -13.42 -7.55 -4.41
N SER A 20 -14.65 -7.52 -4.95
CA SER A 20 -15.31 -6.27 -5.30
C SER A 20 -15.44 -5.33 -4.11
N PHE A 21 -15.81 -5.83 -2.93
CA PHE A 21 -15.86 -5.02 -1.70
C PHE A 21 -14.49 -4.45 -1.31
N ILE A 22 -13.42 -5.24 -1.46
CA ILE A 22 -12.05 -4.77 -1.21
C ILE A 22 -11.64 -3.72 -2.24
N GLU A 23 -12.14 -3.76 -3.47
CA GLU A 23 -11.79 -2.82 -4.54
C GLU A 23 -12.56 -1.48 -4.47
N VAL A 24 -13.72 -1.44 -3.78
CA VAL A 24 -14.53 -0.23 -3.61
C VAL A 24 -13.72 1.02 -3.24
N PRO A 25 -12.78 1.00 -2.27
CA PRO A 25 -12.02 2.19 -1.88
C PRO A 25 -11.21 2.81 -3.03
N MET A 26 -10.80 2.02 -4.03
CA MET A 26 -10.08 2.52 -5.20
C MET A 26 -10.98 3.28 -6.17
N MET A 27 -12.27 2.97 -6.17
CA MET A 27 -13.26 3.60 -7.05
C MET A 27 -13.81 4.91 -6.46
N LEU A 28 -13.67 5.09 -5.15
CA LEU A 28 -14.13 6.28 -4.46
C LEU A 28 -13.13 7.43 -4.58
N PRO A 29 -13.59 8.67 -4.82
CA PRO A 29 -12.80 9.86 -4.56
C PRO A 29 -12.24 9.82 -3.13
N HIS A 30 -10.97 10.14 -2.95
CA HIS A 30 -10.28 9.95 -1.66
C HIS A 30 -10.93 10.72 -0.51
N THR A 31 -11.45 11.91 -0.78
CA THR A 31 -12.22 12.69 0.20
C THR A 31 -13.50 11.97 0.63
N ILE A 32 -14.20 11.29 -0.29
CA ILE A 32 -15.39 10.50 0.04
C ILE A 32 -15.01 9.32 0.92
N ALA A 33 -13.89 8.63 0.62
CA ALA A 33 -13.36 7.58 1.50
C ALA A 33 -13.08 8.10 2.92
N GLY A 34 -12.49 9.29 3.06
CA GLY A 34 -12.30 9.95 4.35
C GLY A 34 -13.60 10.25 5.10
N ILE A 35 -14.62 10.75 4.39
CA ILE A 35 -15.95 11.04 4.97
C ILE A 35 -16.64 9.76 5.44
N LEU A 36 -16.57 8.68 4.67
CA LEU A 36 -17.13 7.39 5.08
C LEU A 36 -16.44 6.85 6.33
N LEU A 37 -15.11 6.93 6.39
CA LEU A 37 -14.35 6.53 7.57
C LEU A 37 -14.70 7.40 8.79
N LEU A 38 -14.90 8.70 8.60
CA LEU A 38 -15.35 9.60 9.66
C LEU A 38 -16.75 9.21 10.18
N GLY A 39 -17.67 8.81 9.29
CA GLY A 39 -19.00 8.31 9.67
C GLY A 39 -18.98 7.01 10.47
N VAL A 40 -17.93 6.19 10.33
CA VAL A 40 -17.76 4.94 11.11
C VAL A 40 -16.99 5.19 12.41
N PHE A 41 -15.90 5.94 12.34
CA PHE A 41 -14.88 6.09 13.39
C PHE A 41 -14.89 7.45 14.10
N SER A 42 -16.02 8.14 14.10
CA SER A 42 -16.24 9.32 14.95
C SER A 42 -17.04 8.94 16.20
N ARG A 43 -17.00 9.83 17.20
CA ARG A 43 -17.79 9.68 18.43
C ARG A 43 -19.30 9.55 18.19
N GLU A 44 -19.80 10.16 17.13
CA GLU A 44 -21.20 10.07 16.69
C GLU A 44 -21.42 8.99 15.61
N GLY A 45 -20.35 8.27 15.24
CA GLY A 45 -20.38 7.27 14.19
C GLY A 45 -21.00 5.95 14.63
N LEU A 46 -21.11 5.02 13.66
CA LEU A 46 -21.78 3.72 13.83
C LEU A 46 -21.28 2.91 15.03
N TRP A 47 -20.00 3.03 15.38
CA TRP A 47 -19.39 2.25 16.46
C TRP A 47 -19.19 3.04 17.76
N GLY A 48 -19.46 4.35 17.76
CA GLY A 48 -19.26 5.23 18.93
C GLY A 48 -17.80 5.34 19.40
N ILE A 49 -16.84 4.80 18.65
CA ILE A 49 -15.40 4.85 18.94
C ILE A 49 -14.77 5.90 18.05
N SER A 50 -14.14 6.90 18.66
CA SER A 50 -13.51 8.01 17.94
C SER A 50 -12.03 7.74 17.70
N PHE A 51 -11.64 7.65 16.43
CA PHE A 51 -10.22 7.68 16.02
C PHE A 51 -9.85 8.99 15.29
N THR A 52 -10.78 9.94 15.19
CA THR A 52 -10.50 11.30 14.72
C THR A 52 -9.36 11.97 15.49
N ASP A 53 -8.54 12.75 14.78
CA ASP A 53 -7.36 13.43 15.33
C ASP A 53 -6.32 12.51 16.00
N THR A 54 -6.40 11.20 15.79
CA THR A 54 -5.42 10.23 16.32
C THR A 54 -4.53 9.66 15.22
N LEU A 55 -3.32 9.26 15.59
CA LEU A 55 -2.43 8.51 14.70
C LEU A 55 -3.11 7.23 14.18
N THR A 56 -3.90 6.57 15.02
CA THR A 56 -4.65 5.36 14.64
C THR A 56 -5.65 5.65 13.53
N GLY A 57 -6.39 6.75 13.61
CA GLY A 57 -7.33 7.14 12.54
C GLY A 57 -6.63 7.43 11.22
N ILE A 58 -5.48 8.09 11.27
CA ILE A 58 -4.64 8.35 10.09
C ILE A 58 -4.17 7.02 9.46
N VAL A 59 -3.67 6.10 10.29
CA VAL A 59 -3.22 4.76 9.83
C VAL A 59 -4.39 3.99 9.21
N ILE A 60 -5.59 4.03 9.80
CA ILE A 60 -6.78 3.39 9.26
C ILE A 60 -7.16 3.98 7.89
N ALA A 61 -7.15 5.30 7.73
CA ALA A 61 -7.41 5.93 6.42
C ALA A 61 -6.40 5.52 5.37
N MET A 62 -5.11 5.60 5.71
CA MET A 62 -4.04 5.19 4.80
C MET A 62 -4.16 3.71 4.42
N PHE A 63 -4.43 2.84 5.39
CA PHE A 63 -4.64 1.42 5.17
C PHE A 63 -5.85 1.17 4.27
N PHE A 64 -7.00 1.81 4.54
CA PHE A 64 -8.23 1.63 3.76
C PHE A 64 -8.02 1.93 2.27
N VAL A 65 -7.25 2.97 1.95
CA VAL A 65 -7.00 3.37 0.57
C VAL A 65 -5.86 2.58 -0.09
N SER A 66 -4.89 2.07 0.68
CA SER A 66 -3.72 1.35 0.13
C SER A 66 -3.86 -0.18 0.11
N ALA A 67 -4.66 -0.76 1.00
CA ALA A 67 -4.87 -2.20 1.11
C ALA A 67 -5.35 -2.86 -0.20
N PRO A 68 -6.28 -2.28 -0.98
CA PRO A 68 -6.76 -2.92 -2.21
C PRO A 68 -5.65 -3.16 -3.24
N ILE A 69 -4.69 -2.22 -3.31
CA ILE A 69 -3.52 -2.34 -4.20
C ILE A 69 -2.67 -3.54 -3.79
N ALA A 70 -2.35 -3.66 -2.50
CA ALA A 70 -1.57 -4.79 -1.99
C ALA A 70 -2.32 -6.12 -2.19
N VAL A 71 -3.64 -6.14 -2.01
CA VAL A 71 -4.45 -7.35 -2.18
C VAL A 71 -4.43 -7.80 -3.65
N ASN A 72 -4.71 -6.91 -4.59
CA ASN A 72 -4.75 -7.23 -6.01
C ASN A 72 -3.39 -7.69 -6.54
N GLN A 73 -2.32 -7.01 -6.16
CA GLN A 73 -0.97 -7.42 -6.55
C GLN A 73 -0.63 -8.82 -6.01
N MET A 74 -1.08 -9.17 -4.79
CA MET A 74 -0.86 -10.51 -4.26
C MET A 74 -1.72 -11.58 -4.93
N ILE A 75 -2.96 -11.27 -5.32
CA ILE A 75 -3.79 -12.17 -6.12
C ILE A 75 -3.08 -12.50 -7.44
N GLU A 76 -2.60 -11.49 -8.14
CA GLU A 76 -1.85 -11.65 -9.39
C GLU A 76 -0.58 -12.48 -9.20
N ALA A 77 0.20 -12.21 -8.14
CA ALA A 77 1.41 -12.97 -7.83
C ALA A 77 1.15 -14.48 -7.64
N PHE A 78 0.10 -14.85 -6.91
CA PHE A 78 -0.25 -16.27 -6.72
C PHE A 78 -0.87 -16.91 -7.96
N ASN A 79 -1.64 -16.16 -8.75
CA ASN A 79 -2.20 -16.63 -10.02
C ASN A 79 -1.11 -16.96 -11.05
N HIS A 80 0.03 -16.28 -11.01
CA HIS A 80 1.17 -16.58 -11.87
C HIS A 80 1.91 -17.87 -11.48
N ILE A 81 1.69 -18.43 -10.29
CA ILE A 81 2.34 -19.68 -9.88
C ILE A 81 1.52 -20.88 -10.35
N PRO A 82 2.07 -21.74 -11.24
CA PRO A 82 1.41 -22.96 -11.67
C PRO A 82 1.13 -23.92 -10.49
N GLU A 83 -0.10 -24.44 -10.42
CA GLU A 83 -0.52 -25.36 -9.35
C GLU A 83 0.33 -26.64 -9.25
N ARG A 84 1.03 -27.01 -10.33
CA ARG A 84 1.95 -28.16 -10.34
C ARG A 84 2.98 -28.12 -9.21
N TYR A 85 3.46 -26.93 -8.81
CA TYR A 85 4.43 -26.81 -7.73
C TYR A 85 3.83 -27.26 -6.39
N GLU A 86 2.54 -27.01 -6.18
CA GLU A 86 1.81 -27.46 -4.99
C GLU A 86 1.55 -28.96 -5.05
N HIS A 87 1.12 -29.47 -6.20
CA HIS A 87 0.89 -30.91 -6.38
C HIS A 87 2.16 -31.72 -6.15
N VAL A 88 3.30 -31.31 -6.72
CA VAL A 88 4.59 -31.98 -6.52
C VAL A 88 5.00 -31.95 -5.04
N SER A 89 4.88 -30.79 -4.38
CA SER A 89 5.18 -30.66 -2.95
C SER A 89 4.31 -31.60 -2.10
N ARG A 90 3.00 -31.67 -2.39
CA ARG A 90 2.06 -32.54 -1.67
C ARG A 90 2.32 -34.02 -1.92
N SER A 91 2.69 -34.41 -3.14
CA SER A 91 3.07 -35.80 -3.47
C SER A 91 4.34 -36.25 -2.74
N LEU A 92 5.22 -35.32 -2.36
CA LEU A 92 6.39 -35.58 -1.51
C LEU A 92 6.04 -35.63 -0.01
N GLY A 93 4.76 -35.64 0.36
CA GLY A 93 4.29 -35.72 1.75
C GLY A 93 4.25 -34.39 2.50
N ALA A 94 4.41 -33.26 1.82
CA ALA A 94 4.26 -31.95 2.45
C ALA A 94 2.78 -31.64 2.75
N THR A 95 2.52 -31.07 3.93
CA THR A 95 1.20 -30.54 4.28
C THR A 95 0.95 -29.20 3.55
N PRO A 96 -0.32 -28.77 3.37
CA PRO A 96 -0.63 -27.49 2.69
C PRO A 96 0.12 -26.29 3.28
N LEU A 97 0.25 -26.24 4.61
CA LEU A 97 1.01 -25.17 5.29
C LEU A 97 2.51 -25.24 4.95
N LYS A 98 3.10 -26.44 4.88
CA LYS A 98 4.50 -26.61 4.46
C LYS A 98 4.68 -26.18 3.01
N THR A 99 3.79 -26.58 2.12
CA THR A 99 3.80 -26.15 0.71
C THR A 99 3.71 -24.62 0.60
N PHE A 100 2.80 -23.99 1.35
CA PHE A 100 2.67 -22.53 1.36
C PHE A 100 3.96 -21.85 1.84
N VAL A 101 4.49 -22.22 3.00
CA VAL A 101 5.64 -21.54 3.63
C VAL A 101 6.96 -21.82 2.92
N TYR A 102 7.19 -23.05 2.46
CA TYR A 102 8.49 -23.48 1.92
C TYR A 102 8.57 -23.50 0.40
N VAL A 103 7.44 -23.50 -0.32
CA VAL A 103 7.42 -23.52 -1.78
C VAL A 103 6.86 -22.21 -2.32
N LEU A 104 5.64 -21.83 -1.93
CA LEU A 104 4.98 -20.67 -2.52
C LEU A 104 5.54 -19.34 -2.01
N LEU A 105 5.74 -19.20 -0.70
CA LEU A 105 6.20 -17.95 -0.10
C LEU A 105 7.57 -17.50 -0.62
N PRO A 106 8.58 -18.38 -0.79
CA PRO A 106 9.85 -18.01 -1.41
C PRO A 106 9.71 -17.63 -2.89
N MET A 107 8.75 -18.21 -3.62
CA MET A 107 8.51 -17.90 -5.03
C MET A 107 7.92 -16.49 -5.21
N VAL A 108 7.00 -16.07 -4.34
CA VAL A 108 6.40 -14.72 -4.40
C VAL A 108 7.18 -13.66 -3.62
N ARG A 109 8.35 -13.95 -3.03
CA ARG A 109 9.03 -13.02 -2.11
C ARG A 109 9.32 -11.65 -2.72
N SER A 110 9.64 -11.60 -4.01
CA SER A 110 9.85 -10.35 -4.75
C SER A 110 8.55 -9.58 -4.93
N ASP A 111 7.45 -10.27 -5.20
CA ASP A 111 6.11 -9.70 -5.32
C ASP A 111 5.61 -9.18 -3.99
N ILE A 112 5.95 -9.84 -2.88
CA ILE A 112 5.67 -9.34 -1.53
C ILE A 112 6.31 -7.98 -1.29
N VAL A 113 7.61 -7.88 -1.59
CA VAL A 113 8.36 -6.64 -1.43
C VAL A 113 7.81 -5.56 -2.36
N SER A 114 7.49 -5.93 -3.61
CA SER A 114 6.89 -5.02 -4.58
C SER A 114 5.51 -4.51 -4.11
N ALA A 115 4.63 -5.40 -3.63
CA ALA A 115 3.31 -5.06 -3.10
C ALA A 115 3.40 -4.16 -1.86
N PHE A 116 4.36 -4.43 -0.97
CA PHE A 116 4.64 -3.58 0.18
C PHE A 116 5.08 -2.18 -0.27
N ILE A 117 6.05 -2.09 -1.18
CA ILE A 117 6.55 -0.79 -1.67
C ILE A 117 5.42 0.00 -2.34
N THR A 118 4.67 -0.62 -3.25
CA THR A 118 3.60 0.06 -3.99
C THR A 118 2.48 0.55 -3.08
N SER A 119 2.02 -0.30 -2.15
CA SER A 119 1.00 0.10 -1.18
C SER A 119 1.51 1.16 -0.19
N PHE A 120 2.77 1.09 0.23
CA PHE A 120 3.39 2.09 1.07
C PHE A 120 3.51 3.45 0.35
N MET A 121 3.97 3.46 -0.90
CA MET A 121 4.00 4.66 -1.73
C MET A 121 2.60 5.24 -1.89
N ARG A 122 1.58 4.40 -2.12
CA ARG A 122 0.18 4.84 -2.20
C ARG A 122 -0.29 5.49 -0.91
N ALA A 123 -0.01 4.88 0.25
CA ALA A 123 -0.38 5.41 1.55
C ALA A 123 0.31 6.76 1.82
N MET A 124 1.59 6.90 1.45
CA MET A 124 2.35 8.14 1.62
C MET A 124 1.83 9.28 0.74
N SER A 125 1.26 8.96 -0.43
CA SER A 125 0.58 9.92 -1.31
C SER A 125 -0.85 10.25 -0.87
N GLU A 126 -1.34 9.67 0.23
CA GLU A 126 -2.72 9.91 0.67
C GLU A 126 -2.85 11.24 1.40
N PHE A 127 -3.76 12.07 0.90
CA PHE A 127 -4.06 13.41 1.41
C PHE A 127 -5.56 13.58 1.62
N GLY A 128 -6.37 13.17 0.64
CA GLY A 128 -7.81 13.42 0.61
C GLY A 128 -8.58 12.69 1.70
N ALA A 129 -8.21 11.45 2.01
CA ALA A 129 -8.81 10.74 3.14
C ALA A 129 -8.35 11.29 4.49
N VAL A 130 -7.07 11.69 4.58
CA VAL A 130 -6.44 12.13 5.84
C VAL A 130 -6.96 13.49 6.29
N ILE A 131 -7.15 14.45 5.37
CA ILE A 131 -7.63 15.80 5.72
C ILE A 131 -9.01 15.80 6.39
N VAL A 132 -9.83 14.78 6.14
CA VAL A 132 -11.15 14.63 6.74
C VAL A 132 -11.08 14.07 8.16
N ILE A 133 -10.07 13.26 8.47
CA ILE A 133 -9.94 12.56 9.76
C ILE A 133 -9.21 13.41 10.80
N THR A 134 -8.28 14.27 10.38
CA THR A 134 -7.46 15.07 11.31
C THR A 134 -7.50 16.56 10.99
N SER A 135 -7.72 17.35 12.03
CA SER A 135 -7.66 18.81 12.07
C SER A 135 -6.22 19.32 12.21
N TYR A 136 -5.34 18.51 12.81
CA TYR A 136 -3.91 18.82 12.92
C TYR A 136 -3.16 18.27 11.71
N PRO A 137 -2.31 19.07 11.02
CA PRO A 137 -1.54 18.61 9.87
C PRO A 137 -0.33 17.75 10.28
N PRO A 138 -0.38 16.41 10.13
CA PRO A 138 0.72 15.54 10.51
C PRO A 138 1.78 15.41 9.41
N ILE A 139 1.46 15.87 8.19
CA ILE A 139 2.27 15.72 6.98
C ILE A 139 2.39 17.10 6.33
N ILE A 140 3.55 17.36 5.72
CA ILE A 140 3.90 18.64 5.08
C ILE A 140 2.85 19.07 4.04
N ALA A 141 2.29 18.14 3.28
CA ALA A 141 1.23 18.42 2.31
C ALA A 141 -0.04 19.00 2.97
N LEU A 142 -0.45 18.42 4.10
CA LEU A 142 -1.60 18.91 4.88
C LEU A 142 -1.32 20.28 5.49
N TYR A 143 -0.09 20.52 5.93
CA TYR A 143 0.34 21.83 6.44
C TYR A 143 0.30 22.92 5.36
N ALA A 144 0.85 22.63 4.18
CA ALA A 144 0.84 23.56 3.05
C ALA A 144 -0.60 23.89 2.60
N PHE A 145 -1.47 22.88 2.53
CA PHE A 145 -2.88 23.08 2.22
C PHE A 145 -3.59 23.91 3.29
N ARG A 146 -3.34 23.64 4.57
CA ARG A 146 -3.92 24.42 5.68
C ARG A 146 -3.53 25.89 5.60
N GLU A 147 -2.26 26.22 5.39
CA GLU A 147 -1.81 27.60 5.24
C GLU A 147 -2.48 28.27 4.03
N LEU A 148 -2.65 27.54 2.92
CA LEU A 148 -3.38 28.03 1.75
C LEU A 148 -4.84 28.34 2.09
N SER A 149 -5.54 27.43 2.78
CA SER A 149 -6.93 27.62 3.20
C SER A 149 -7.13 28.77 4.18
N LEU A 150 -6.11 29.08 5.00
CA LEU A 150 -6.10 30.23 5.91
C LEU A 150 -5.75 31.56 5.21
N GLY A 151 -5.55 31.56 3.88
CA GLY A 151 -5.17 32.75 3.10
C GLY A 151 -3.67 33.04 3.07
N GLY A 152 -2.85 32.20 3.70
CA GLY A 152 -1.39 32.30 3.77
C GLY A 152 -0.67 31.79 2.52
N ILE A 153 -0.99 32.32 1.33
CA ILE A 153 -0.44 31.87 0.05
C ILE A 153 1.09 31.86 0.07
N THR A 154 1.73 32.92 0.58
CA THR A 154 3.20 33.01 0.65
C THR A 154 3.80 31.88 1.48
N ARG A 155 3.22 31.55 2.65
CA ARG A 155 3.71 30.46 3.50
C ARG A 155 3.51 29.10 2.85
N ALA A 156 2.35 28.86 2.25
CA ALA A 156 2.06 27.64 1.51
C ALA A 156 3.06 27.43 0.36
N LEU A 157 3.37 28.49 -0.40
CA LEU A 157 4.36 28.46 -1.47
C LEU A 157 5.77 28.21 -0.94
N SER A 158 6.18 28.88 0.14
CA SER A 158 7.50 28.67 0.74
C SER A 158 7.71 27.22 1.18
N VAL A 159 6.75 26.64 1.90
CA VAL A 159 6.84 25.26 2.38
C VAL A 159 6.86 24.27 1.21
N SER A 160 6.00 24.46 0.22
CA SER A 160 5.93 23.59 -0.96
C SER A 160 7.24 23.65 -1.76
N THR A 161 7.81 24.84 -1.94
CA THR A 161 9.08 25.03 -2.66
C THR A 161 10.25 24.37 -1.93
N LEU A 162 10.37 24.57 -0.61
CA LEU A 162 11.40 23.91 0.20
C LEU A 162 11.28 22.38 0.14
N SER A 163 10.05 21.87 0.17
CA SER A 163 9.80 20.43 0.07
C SER A 163 10.30 19.86 -1.25
N ILE A 164 10.01 20.52 -2.38
CA ILE A 164 10.47 20.11 -3.71
C ILE A 164 12.01 20.16 -3.79
N LEU A 165 12.62 21.22 -3.26
CA LEU A 165 14.07 21.39 -3.24
C LEU A 165 14.79 20.31 -2.42
N ILE A 166 14.13 19.70 -1.44
CA ILE A 166 14.68 18.57 -0.68
C ILE A 166 14.41 17.24 -1.38
N ILE A 167 13.17 17.02 -1.83
CA ILE A 167 12.73 15.73 -2.38
C ILE A 167 13.42 15.42 -3.71
N VAL A 168 13.51 16.38 -4.63
CA VAL A 168 14.05 16.15 -5.98
C VAL A 168 15.52 15.71 -5.93
N PRO A 169 16.43 16.40 -5.23
CA PRO A 169 17.83 15.94 -5.10
C PRO A 169 17.97 14.58 -4.43
N VAL A 170 17.16 14.30 -3.39
CA VAL A 170 17.18 12.99 -2.71
C VAL A 170 16.80 11.87 -3.68
N ILE A 171 15.73 12.05 -4.47
CA ILE A 171 15.32 11.07 -5.48
C ILE A 171 16.41 10.89 -6.55
N ILE A 172 17.02 11.98 -7.02
CA ILE A 172 18.11 11.92 -8.01
C ILE A 172 19.32 11.16 -7.43
N ALA A 173 19.73 11.47 -6.19
CA ALA A 173 20.83 10.81 -5.52
C ALA A 173 20.60 9.30 -5.38
N ILE A 174 19.39 8.89 -4.96
CA ILE A 174 18.99 7.48 -4.90
C ILE A 174 19.09 6.85 -6.29
N LYS A 175 18.50 7.46 -7.33
CA LYS A 175 18.54 6.89 -8.69
C LYS A 175 19.97 6.74 -9.22
N VAL A 176 20.83 7.73 -9.02
CA VAL A 176 22.24 7.68 -9.46
C VAL A 176 23.00 6.59 -8.71
N PHE A 177 22.84 6.52 -7.39
CA PHE A 177 23.51 5.51 -6.55
C PHE A 177 23.12 4.08 -6.92
N PHE A 178 21.83 3.82 -7.15
CA PHE A 178 21.36 2.48 -7.53
C PHE A 178 21.68 2.13 -8.99
N ARG A 179 21.70 3.09 -9.91
CA ARG A 179 22.07 2.87 -11.32
C ARG A 179 23.53 2.45 -11.48
N GLY A 180 24.44 2.96 -10.65
CA GLY A 180 25.85 2.56 -10.60
C GLY A 180 26.06 1.11 -10.12
N ARG A 181 25.21 0.60 -9.23
CA ARG A 181 25.29 -0.79 -8.73
C ARG A 181 24.74 -1.84 -9.69
N MET A 182 23.77 -1.49 -10.55
CA MET A 182 23.23 -2.43 -11.53
C MET A 182 24.19 -2.71 -12.69
N HIS A 183 24.99 -1.72 -13.13
CA HIS A 183 26.00 -1.92 -14.17
C HIS A 183 27.20 -2.76 -13.69
N GLY A 184 27.54 -2.75 -12.40
CA GLY A 184 28.64 -3.56 -11.84
C GLY A 184 28.35 -5.05 -11.71
N ARG A 185 27.08 -5.48 -11.81
CA ARG A 185 26.70 -6.92 -11.75
C ARG A 185 26.58 -7.59 -13.12
N ALA A 186 26.44 -6.81 -14.20
CA ALA A 186 26.39 -7.35 -15.56
C ALA A 186 27.76 -7.83 -16.05
N PHE A 187 28.87 -7.26 -15.56
CA PHE A 187 30.23 -7.61 -16.00
C PHE A 187 30.93 -8.71 -15.17
N SER A 188 30.29 -9.24 -14.13
CA SER A 188 30.90 -10.27 -13.25
C SER A 188 30.32 -11.68 -13.46
N GLY A 189 29.34 -11.84 -14.36
CA GLY A 189 28.62 -13.10 -14.58
C GLY A 189 29.00 -13.88 -15.84
N GLU A 190 29.89 -13.37 -16.70
CA GLU A 190 30.30 -14.02 -17.96
C GLU A 190 31.69 -14.68 -17.89
N GLY A 191 32.20 -14.94 -16.68
CA GLY A 191 33.57 -15.40 -16.46
C GLY A 191 33.72 -16.64 -15.57
N LEU A 192 32.84 -17.64 -15.71
CA LEU A 192 33.07 -19.02 -15.24
C LEU A 192 32.36 -20.02 -16.15
#